data_AF-A0A914NMV3-F1
#
_entry.id   AF-A0A914NMV3-F1
#
_cell.length_a   1.000
_cell.length_b   1.000
_cell.length_c   1.000
_cell.angle_alpha   90.00
_cell.angle_beta   90.00
_cell.angle_gamma   90.00
#
_symmetry.space_group_name_H-M   'P 1'
#
loop_
_entity.id
_entity.type
_entity.pdbx_description
1 polymer ?
#
loop_
_entity_poly.entity_id
_entity_poly.type
_entity_poly.pdbx_seq_one_letter_code
_entity_poly.pdbx_strand_id
1 'polypeptide(L)'
;MTSLSTQLKKLKRAPTRALAVERDYSSLLFNKKEAGSYDKDDFYKIGLAGLAGMKKLDDNFDTYLPELFEKKLIKFNRAIISKEENTEWDKKN
;
A
#
# COMPACT_ATOMS: atom_id res chain seq x y z
N MET A 1 0.76 -9.62 34.75
CA MET A 1 1.44 -9.23 33.49
C MET A 1 2.74 -8.53 33.86
N THR A 2 3.87 -8.92 33.27
CA THR A 2 5.20 -8.38 33.62
C THR A 2 5.62 -7.26 32.67
N SER A 3 6.48 -6.35 33.12
CA SER A 3 7.02 -5.25 32.30
C SER A 3 7.65 -5.75 30.98
N LEU A 4 8.40 -6.87 31.04
CA LEU A 4 8.98 -7.52 29.87
C LEU A 4 7.95 -7.99 28.84
N SER A 5 6.82 -8.58 29.29
CA SER A 5 5.78 -9.03 28.37
C SER A 5 5.05 -7.86 27.69
N THR A 6 4.98 -6.68 28.33
CA THR A 6 4.51 -5.45 27.68
C THR A 6 5.52 -4.85 26.71
N GLN A 7 6.82 -4.89 27.05
CA GLN A 7 7.90 -4.43 26.16
C GLN A 7 8.00 -5.29 24.89
N LEU A 8 7.86 -6.62 25.01
CA LEU A 8 7.82 -7.54 23.87
C LEU A 8 6.60 -7.33 22.98
N LYS A 9 5.41 -7.06 23.56
CA LYS A 9 4.22 -6.69 22.76
C LYS A 9 4.43 -5.39 21.98
N LYS A 10 5.11 -4.40 22.57
CA LYS A 10 5.45 -3.14 21.89
C LYS A 10 6.46 -3.36 20.77
N LEU A 11 7.46 -4.22 21.00
CA LEU A 11 8.47 -4.63 20.03
C LEU A 11 7.94 -5.55 18.92
N LYS A 12 6.84 -6.28 19.09
CA LYS A 12 6.19 -7.00 17.97
C LYS A 12 5.49 -6.08 16.97
N ARG A 13 5.17 -4.84 17.36
CA ARG A 13 4.41 -3.90 16.50
C ARG A 13 5.32 -2.98 15.68
N ALA A 14 6.47 -2.58 16.21
CA ALA A 14 7.29 -1.51 15.62
C ALA A 14 8.26 -1.96 14.49
N PRO A 15 9.06 -3.04 14.64
CA PRO A 15 10.00 -3.50 13.61
C PRO A 15 9.38 -4.53 12.65
N THR A 16 8.34 -5.25 13.05
CA THR A 16 7.76 -6.33 12.24
C THR A 16 6.93 -5.81 11.08
N ARG A 17 6.43 -4.57 11.10
CA ARG A 17 5.65 -4.05 9.95
C ARG A 17 6.48 -3.88 8.67
N ALA A 18 7.80 -3.69 8.81
CA ALA A 18 8.73 -3.63 7.68
C ALA A 18 9.41 -5.00 7.38
N LEU A 19 9.51 -5.88 8.39
CA LEU A 19 10.19 -7.18 8.30
C LEU A 19 9.23 -8.39 8.21
N ALA A 20 7.93 -8.19 8.36
CA ALA A 20 6.92 -9.23 8.23
C ALA A 20 6.84 -9.64 6.75
N VAL A 21 7.34 -10.84 6.49
CA VAL A 21 7.20 -11.55 5.22
C VAL A 21 5.72 -11.91 4.94
N GLU A 22 4.85 -11.84 5.96
CA GLU A 22 3.42 -11.97 5.77
C GLU A 22 2.89 -10.76 4.98
N ARG A 23 2.61 -10.99 3.69
CA ARG A 23 1.80 -10.09 2.88
C ARG A 23 0.46 -9.92 3.60
N ASP A 24 0.18 -8.70 4.03
CA ASP A 24 -1.16 -8.33 4.45
C ASP A 24 -2.08 -8.47 3.23
N TYR A 25 -2.77 -9.60 3.11
CA TYR A 25 -3.85 -9.84 2.14
C TYR A 25 -5.11 -9.05 2.50
N SER A 26 -4.95 -7.84 3.02
CA SER A 26 -6.02 -6.91 3.33
C SER A 26 -6.45 -6.24 2.02
N SER A 27 -7.31 -6.92 1.28
CA SER A 27 -8.01 -6.33 0.14
C SER A 27 -9.36 -5.78 0.61
N LEU A 28 -9.74 -4.61 0.09
CA LEU A 28 -11.07 -4.02 0.30
C LEU A 28 -12.12 -4.65 -0.63
N LEU A 29 -11.70 -5.09 -1.82
CA LEU A 29 -12.60 -5.56 -2.88
C LEU A 29 -12.69 -7.08 -2.96
N PHE A 30 -11.67 -7.80 -2.48
CA PHE A 30 -11.52 -9.24 -2.69
C PHE A 30 -11.37 -9.98 -1.38
N ASN A 31 -11.84 -11.21 -1.33
CA ASN A 31 -11.58 -12.08 -0.19
C ASN A 31 -10.11 -12.54 -0.19
N LYS A 32 -9.58 -12.98 0.96
CA LYS A 32 -8.17 -13.40 1.11
C LYS A 32 -7.72 -14.43 0.07
N LYS A 33 -8.61 -15.37 -0.29
CA LYS A 33 -8.34 -16.41 -1.30
C LYS A 33 -8.18 -15.80 -2.70
N GLU A 34 -9.07 -14.90 -3.06
CA GLU A 34 -9.08 -14.24 -4.37
C GLU A 34 -7.90 -13.27 -4.48
N ALA A 35 -7.67 -12.45 -3.43
CA ALA A 35 -6.56 -11.52 -3.37
C ALA A 35 -5.19 -12.21 -3.45
N GLY A 36 -5.09 -13.46 -2.96
CA GLY A 36 -3.87 -14.25 -3.05
C GLY A 36 -3.60 -14.83 -4.44
N SER A 37 -4.61 -14.90 -5.31
CA SER A 37 -4.45 -15.34 -6.70
C SER A 37 -4.03 -14.23 -7.65
N TYR A 38 -4.19 -12.96 -7.25
CA TYR A 38 -3.84 -11.81 -8.07
C TYR A 38 -2.40 -11.35 -7.81
N ASP A 39 -1.70 -11.03 -8.90
CA ASP A 39 -0.40 -10.38 -8.83
C ASP A 39 -0.54 -8.85 -8.72
N LYS A 40 0.55 -8.19 -8.34
CA LYS A 40 0.59 -6.71 -8.26
C LYS A 40 0.24 -6.04 -9.59
N ASP A 41 0.60 -6.66 -10.72
CA ASP A 41 0.28 -6.16 -12.05
C ASP A 41 -1.22 -6.24 -12.37
N ASP A 42 -1.92 -7.24 -11.82
CA ASP A 42 -3.38 -7.35 -12.00
C ASP A 42 -4.11 -6.31 -11.16
N PHE A 43 -3.67 -6.09 -9.91
CA PHE A 43 -4.18 -4.98 -9.10
C PHE A 43 -3.93 -3.62 -9.75
N TYR A 44 -2.78 -3.43 -10.40
CA TYR A 44 -2.48 -2.21 -11.14
C TYR A 44 -3.44 -1.99 -12.32
N LYS A 45 -3.73 -3.04 -13.11
CA LYS A 45 -4.71 -2.95 -14.21
C LYS A 45 -6.11 -2.62 -13.69
N ILE A 46 -6.53 -3.25 -12.59
CA ILE A 46 -7.82 -2.98 -11.94
C ILE A 46 -7.88 -1.50 -11.49
N GLY A 47 -6.79 -1.00 -10.89
CA GLY A 47 -6.68 0.41 -10.48
C GLY A 47 -6.77 1.39 -11.65
N LEU A 48 -6.08 1.12 -12.78
CA LEU A 48 -6.17 1.94 -13.99
C LEU A 48 -7.58 1.95 -14.58
N ALA A 49 -8.27 0.80 -14.60
CA ALA A 49 -9.65 0.73 -15.07
C ALA A 49 -10.59 1.55 -14.17
N GLY A 50 -10.39 1.50 -12.85
CA GLY A 50 -11.12 2.34 -11.90
C GLY A 50 -10.87 3.83 -12.11
N LEU A 51 -9.60 4.23 -12.27
CA LEU A 51 -9.21 5.62 -12.54
C LEU A 51 -9.83 6.14 -13.84
N ALA A 52 -9.81 5.34 -14.91
CA ALA A 52 -10.45 5.70 -16.18
C ALA A 52 -11.97 5.89 -16.03
N GLY A 53 -12.61 5.17 -15.09
CA GLY A 53 -14.00 5.37 -14.72
C GLY A 53 -14.21 6.69 -13.97
N MET A 54 -13.36 6.99 -12.99
CA MET A 54 -13.41 8.23 -12.19
C MET A 54 -13.14 9.48 -13.04
N LYS A 55 -12.21 9.38 -13.99
CA LYS A 55 -11.91 10.46 -14.95
C LYS A 55 -13.12 10.90 -15.76
N LYS A 56 -14.04 9.98 -16.10
CA LYS A 56 -15.27 10.33 -16.82
C LYS A 56 -16.22 11.19 -15.99
N LEU A 57 -16.04 11.17 -14.67
CA LEU A 57 -16.88 11.91 -13.73
C LEU A 57 -16.24 13.26 -13.35
N ASP A 58 -14.92 13.27 -13.18
CA ASP A 58 -14.14 14.45 -12.80
C ASP A 58 -12.75 14.40 -13.44
N ASP A 59 -12.40 15.44 -14.21
CA ASP A 59 -11.11 15.55 -14.90
C ASP A 59 -9.94 15.79 -13.93
N ASN A 60 -10.21 16.20 -12.69
CA ASN A 60 -9.17 16.44 -11.68
C ASN A 60 -8.37 15.16 -11.33
N PHE A 61 -8.92 13.98 -11.64
CA PHE A 61 -8.25 12.70 -11.42
C PHE A 61 -7.03 12.47 -12.33
N ASP A 62 -6.86 13.24 -13.41
CA ASP A 62 -5.65 13.17 -14.26
C ASP A 62 -4.37 13.53 -13.51
N THR A 63 -4.48 14.36 -12.47
CA THR A 63 -3.34 14.82 -11.66
C THR A 63 -2.65 13.66 -10.92
N TYR A 64 -3.41 12.61 -10.57
CA TYR A 64 -2.90 11.46 -9.80
C TYR A 64 -2.33 10.35 -10.69
N LEU A 65 -2.58 10.39 -11.99
CA LEU A 65 -2.13 9.38 -12.95
C LEU A 65 -0.60 9.27 -13.04
N PRO A 66 0.15 10.38 -13.21
CA PRO A 66 1.62 10.33 -13.24
C PRO A 66 2.25 10.09 -11.85
N GLU A 67 1.50 10.32 -10.77
CA GLU A 67 2.05 10.30 -9.42
C GLU A 67 1.77 9.02 -8.64
N LEU A 68 0.58 8.43 -8.80
CA LEU A 68 0.15 7.22 -8.08
C LEU A 68 0.08 5.99 -8.98
N PHE A 69 -0.29 6.20 -10.24
CA PHE A 69 -0.53 5.12 -11.20
C PHE A 69 0.59 4.99 -12.24
N GLU A 70 1.80 5.45 -11.93
CA GLU A 70 2.97 5.18 -12.77
C GLU A 70 3.43 3.73 -12.60
N LYS A 71 3.73 3.04 -13.70
CA LYS A 71 4.17 1.63 -13.71
C LYS A 71 5.43 1.37 -12.85
N LYS A 72 6.27 2.39 -12.63
CA LYS A 72 7.47 2.29 -11.77
C LYS A 72 7.10 2.07 -10.30
N LEU A 73 5.96 2.59 -9.86
CA LEU A 73 5.49 2.51 -8.47
C LEU A 73 4.97 1.12 -8.09
N ILE A 74 4.70 0.24 -9.06
CA ILE A 74 4.34 -1.17 -8.78
C ILE A 74 5.45 -1.89 -7.98
N LYS A 75 6.71 -1.55 -8.27
CA LYS A 75 7.89 -2.09 -7.58
C LYS A 75 8.30 -1.26 -6.36
N PHE A 76 7.72 -0.08 -6.18
CA PHE A 76 8.00 0.79 -5.04
C PHE A 76 7.46 0.17 -3.75
N ASN A 77 8.25 0.23 -2.68
CA ASN A 77 7.87 -0.30 -1.38
C ASN A 77 8.15 0.75 -0.31
N ARG A 78 7.07 1.28 0.28
CA ARG A 78 7.13 2.29 1.36
C ARG A 78 7.84 1.80 2.63
N ALA A 79 8.03 0.49 2.80
CA ALA A 79 8.78 -0.05 3.92
C ALA A 79 10.30 0.09 3.78
N ILE A 80 10.80 0.38 2.57
CA ILE A 80 12.25 0.47 2.26
C ILE A 80 12.75 1.92 2.29
N ILE A 81 11.87 2.90 2.08
CA ILE A 81 12.23 4.32 2.06
C ILE A 81 12.53 4.87 3.46
N SER A 82 13.25 5.98 3.50
CA SER A 82 13.55 6.67 4.75
C SER A 82 12.28 7.23 5.41
N LYS A 83 12.36 7.49 6.72
CA LYS A 83 11.23 8.04 7.48
C LYS A 83 10.81 9.42 6.97
N GLU A 84 11.78 10.22 6.51
CA GLU A 84 11.57 11.58 6.00
C GLU A 84 10.83 11.53 4.66
N GLU A 85 11.32 10.74 3.70
CA GLU A 85 10.62 10.52 2.42
C GLU A 85 9.21 9.99 2.64
N ASN A 86 9.02 9.04 3.57
CA ASN A 86 7.69 8.50 3.82
C ASN A 86 6.71 9.56 4.35
N THR A 87 7.19 10.52 5.15
CA THR A 87 6.36 11.65 5.61
C THR A 87 6.05 12.65 4.51
N GLU A 88 6.94 12.81 3.53
CA GLU A 88 6.64 13.61 2.33
C GLU A 88 5.55 12.95 1.49
N TRP A 89 5.65 11.62 1.29
CA TRP A 89 4.61 10.83 0.65
C TRP A 89 3.26 10.88 1.39
N ASP A 90 3.27 10.98 2.73
CA ASP A 90 2.05 11.14 3.54
C ASP A 90 1.41 12.54 3.42
N LYS A 91 2.19 13.59 3.15
CA LYS A 91 1.65 14.95 2.98
C LYS A 91 1.14 15.22 1.57
N LYS A 92 1.64 14.46 0.61
CA LYS A 92 1.28 14.57 -0.79
C LYS A 92 -0.04 13.86 -1.13
N ASN A 93 -0.56 13.06 -0.18
CA ASN A 93 -1.82 12.32 -0.23
C ASN A 93 -2.70 12.68 0.97
#